data_AF-A0A2H6H2U2-F1
#
_entry.id   AF-A0A2H6H2U2-F1
#
_cell.length_a   1.000
_cell.length_b   1.000
_cell.length_c   1.000
_cell.angle_alpha   90.00
_cell.angle_beta   90.00
_cell.angle_gamma   90.00
#
_symmetry.space_group_name_H-M   'P 1'
#
loop_
_entity.id
_entity.type
_entity.pdbx_description
1 polymer ?
#
loop_
_entity_poly.entity_id
_entity_poly.type
_entity_poly.pdbx_seq_one_letter_code
_entity_poly.pdbx_strand_id
1 'polypeptide(L)' 'MKVQKRFLREHKGKNYYKFMINIPPEELKKADFKEGDELESKSTKGKIELRKKK' A
#
# COMPACT_ATOMS: atom_id res chain seq x y z
N MET A 1 -1.04 2.82 13.23
CA MET A 1 -0.66 2.13 11.97
C MET A 1 0.86 2.19 11.81
N LYS A 2 1.49 1.23 11.12
CA LYS A 2 2.94 1.28 10.81
C LYS A 2 3.23 0.66 9.44
N VAL A 3 4.28 1.13 8.78
CA VAL A 3 4.79 0.49 7.56
C VAL A 3 5.49 -0.81 7.95
N GLN A 4 4.99 -1.92 7.41
CA GLN A 4 5.53 -3.26 7.60
C GLN A 4 6.36 -3.65 6.37
N LYS A 5 7.58 -4.14 6.58
CA LYS A 5 8.40 -4.77 5.54
C LYS A 5 8.20 -6.29 5.61
N ARG A 6 7.76 -6.91 4.53
CA ARG A 6 7.66 -8.38 4.43
C ARG A 6 8.51 -8.89 3.28
N PHE A 7 9.15 -10.03 3.50
CA PHE A 7 9.84 -10.75 2.44
C PHE A 7 8.85 -11.12 1.34
N LEU A 8 9.24 -10.89 0.08
CA LEU A 8 8.45 -11.22 -1.08
C LEU A 8 9.00 -12.48 -1.76
N ARG A 9 10.26 -12.42 -2.18
CA ARG A 9 10.97 -13.53 -2.85
C ARG A 9 12.45 -13.24 -2.92
N GLU A 10 13.24 -14.28 -3.14
CA GLU A 10 14.61 -14.15 -3.63
C GLU A 10 14.63 -14.34 -5.15
N HIS A 11 15.40 -13.53 -5.87
CA HIS A 11 15.63 -13.73 -7.29
C HIS A 11 17.06 -13.32 -7.66
N LYS A 12 17.82 -14.28 -8.22
CA LYS A 12 19.25 -14.14 -8.60
C LYS A 12 20.11 -13.61 -7.43
N GLY A 13 19.96 -14.18 -6.24
CA GLY A 13 20.72 -13.79 -5.04
C GLY A 13 20.32 -12.44 -4.45
N LYS A 14 19.24 -11.80 -4.95
CA LYS A 14 18.71 -10.55 -4.40
C LYS A 14 17.38 -10.80 -3.70
N ASN A 15 17.27 -10.34 -2.47
CA ASN A 15 16.04 -10.40 -1.68
C ASN A 15 15.12 -9.22 -2.01
N TYR A 16 13.90 -9.54 -2.45
CA TYR A 16 12.86 -8.57 -2.71
C TYR A 16 11.90 -8.54 -1.52
N TYR A 17 11.48 -7.33 -1.17
CA TYR A 17 10.55 -7.08 -0.07
C TYR A 17 9.38 -6.27 -0.58
N LYS A 18 8.20 -6.52 0.00
CA LYS A 18 7.03 -5.66 -0.15
C LYS A 18 6.78 -4.88 1.13
N PHE A 19 6.26 -3.67 0.96
CA PHE A 19 5.84 -2.82 2.06
C PHE A 19 4.32 -2.81 2.14
N MET A 20 3.79 -2.94 3.35
CA MET A 20 2.35 -2.94 3.59
C MET A 20 2.02 -2.07 4.79
N ILE A 21 0.86 -1.44 4.77
CA ILE A 21 0.29 -0.73 5.91
C ILE A 21 -1.05 -1.39 6.25
N ASN A 22 -1.35 -1.47 7.53
CA ASN A 22 -2.69 -1.82 7.96
C ASN A 22 -3.51 -0.53 7.93
N ILE A 23 -4.56 -0.50 7.10
CA ILE A 23 -5.51 0.62 7.01
C ILE A 23 -6.74 0.21 7.83
N PRO A 24 -7.16 1.01 8.83
CA PRO A 24 -8.39 0.75 9.57
C PRO A 24 -9.61 0.67 8.65
N PRO A 25 -10.60 -0.20 8.93
CA PRO A 25 -11.80 -0.32 8.10
C PRO A 25 -12.58 1.00 7.96
N GLU A 26 -12.56 1.85 8.99
CA GLU A 26 -13.21 3.16 8.97
C GLU A 26 -12.61 4.09 7.91
N GLU A 27 -11.28 4.08 7.76
CA GLU A 27 -10.58 4.91 6.78
C GLU A 27 -10.78 4.40 5.36
N LEU A 28 -10.84 3.07 5.16
CA LEU A 28 -11.23 2.48 3.87
C LEU A 28 -12.65 2.92 3.46
N LYS A 29 -13.61 2.88 4.39
CA LYS A 29 -15.00 3.32 4.13
C LYS A 29 -15.06 4.80 3.77
N LYS A 30 -14.36 5.67 4.51
CA LYS A 30 -14.30 7.11 4.21
C LYS A 30 -13.68 7.41 2.85
N ALA A 31 -12.69 6.61 2.45
CA ALA A 31 -12.05 6.71 1.14
C ALA A 31 -12.83 6.01 0.01
N ASP A 32 -13.96 5.38 0.31
CA ASP A 32 -14.74 4.52 -0.60
C ASP A 32 -13.90 3.38 -1.23
N PHE A 33 -12.89 2.88 -0.53
CA PHE A 33 -12.09 1.75 -1.00
C PHE A 33 -12.69 0.42 -0.57
N LYS A 34 -12.59 -0.57 -1.45
CA LYS A 34 -13.00 -1.96 -1.20
C LYS A 34 -11.85 -2.92 -1.50
N GLU A 35 -11.99 -4.14 -1.00
CA GLU A 35 -11.05 -5.22 -1.35
C GLU A 35 -11.06 -5.44 -2.87
N GLY A 36 -9.87 -5.54 -3.46
CA GLY A 36 -9.69 -5.74 -4.90
C GLY A 36 -9.66 -4.46 -5.73
N ASP A 37 -9.96 -3.29 -5.16
CA ASP A 37 -9.86 -2.03 -5.89
C ASP A 37 -8.42 -1.76 -6.35
N GLU A 38 -8.25 -1.42 -7.63
CA GLU A 38 -6.98 -0.92 -8.14
C GLU A 38 -6.78 0.54 -7.71
N LEU A 39 -5.66 0.82 -7.05
CA LEU A 39 -5.31 2.16 -6.59
C LEU A 39 -4.05 2.67 -7.29
N GLU A 40 -4.04 3.96 -7.61
CA GLU A 40 -2.83 4.71 -7.95
C GLU A 40 -2.30 5.46 -6.72
N SER A 41 -0.99 5.66 -6.67
CA SER A 41 -0.33 6.40 -5.57
C SER A 41 0.44 7.60 -6.09
N LYS A 42 0.33 8.73 -5.39
CA LYS A 42 1.19 9.91 -5.55
C LYS A 42 1.85 10.23 -4.23
N SER A 43 3.15 10.54 -4.27
CA SER A 43 3.95 10.81 -3.07
C SER A 43 4.54 12.21 -3.10
N THR A 44 4.46 12.90 -1.98
CA THR A 44 5.21 14.13 -1.67
C THR A 44 5.96 13.94 -0.36
N LYS A 45 6.86 14.85 0.02
CA LYS A 45 7.66 14.72 1.25
C LYS A 45 6.75 14.60 2.47
N GLY A 46 6.70 13.41 3.08
CA GLY A 46 5.91 13.10 4.27
C GLY A 46 4.45 12.68 4.03
N LYS A 47 3.97 12.60 2.77
CA LYS A 47 2.58 12.21 2.45
C LYS A 47 2.53 11.24 1.27
N ILE A 48 1.74 10.17 1.41
CA ILE A 48 1.32 9.31 0.31
C ILE A 48 -0.19 9.49 0.14
N GLU A 49 -0.62 9.78 -1.07
CA GLU A 49 -2.03 9.89 -1.43
C GLU A 49 -2.40 8.72 -2.34
N LEU A 50 -3.43 7.98 -1.96
CA LEU A 50 -3.99 6.86 -2.71
C LEU A 50 -5.31 7.30 -3.34
N ARG A 51 -5.54 6.92 -4.60
CA ARG A 51 -6.80 7.18 -5.32
C ARG A 51 -7.17 5.96 -6.13
N LYS A 52 -8.47 5.75 -6.39
CA LYS A 52 -8.92 4.72 -7.34
C LYS A 52 -8.33 5.00 -8.71
N LYS A 53 -7.79 3.97 -9.33
CA LYS A 53 -7.37 4.01 -10.71
C LYS A 53 -8.63 4.04 -11.58
N LYS A 54 -8.70 4.99 -12.50
CA LYS A 54 -9.84 5.12 -13.44
C LYS A 54 -9.80 4.02 -14.49
#